data_AF-A0A9D8DNK4-F1
#
_entry.id   AF-A0A9D8DNK4-F1
#
_cell.length_a   1.000
_cell.length_b   1.000
_cell.length_c   1.000
_cell.angle_alpha   90.00
_cell.angle_beta   90.00
_cell.angle_gamma   90.00
#
_symmetry.space_group_name_H-M   'P 1'
#
loop_
_entity.id
_entity.type
_entity.pdbx_description
1 polymer ?
#
loop_
_entity_poly.entity_id
_entity_poly.type
_entity_poly.pdbx_seq_one_letter_code
_entity_poly.pdbx_strand_id
1 'polypeptide(L)'
;MNDESLLSAYVDDELDATTRAEVEARVAESDELRVVLDDVRAMRSVVRGLPDVTAPAGFWERMLAADADEVVSLADERRRRRPRTRWSFAGAAAAAAIIGVAAIPQQEPVQPRLATLTQSHSDRASLDNDVVINLAGVVVSQDLAP
;
A
#
# COMPACT_ATOMS: atom_id res chain seq x y z
N MET A 1 -2.73 25.48 13.59
CA MET A 1 -2.06 24.16 13.66
C MET A 1 -3.00 23.21 14.35
N ASN A 2 -3.18 21.99 13.82
CA ASN A 2 -4.03 20.98 14.44
C ASN A 2 -3.31 20.39 15.67
N ASP A 3 -4.00 20.27 16.80
CA ASP A 3 -3.43 19.78 18.06
C ASP A 3 -2.97 18.33 17.95
N GLU A 4 -3.68 17.53 17.17
CA GLU A 4 -3.33 16.16 16.85
C GLU A 4 -1.98 16.05 16.11
N SER A 5 -1.73 16.95 15.16
CA SER A 5 -0.47 16.98 14.40
C SER A 5 0.72 17.37 15.29
N LEU A 6 0.52 18.30 16.22
CA LEU A 6 1.55 18.68 17.19
C LEU A 6 1.87 17.55 18.17
N LEU A 7 0.84 16.85 18.65
CA LEU A 7 1.01 15.73 19.58
C LEU A 7 1.71 14.55 18.89
N SER A 8 1.40 14.27 17.62
CA SER A 8 2.10 13.27 16.81
C SER A 8 3.58 13.62 16.67
N ALA A 9 3.89 14.84 16.22
CA ALA A 9 5.27 15.30 16.06
C ALA A 9 6.04 15.30 17.39
N TYR A 10 5.37 15.58 18.52
CA TYR A 10 5.95 15.47 19.85
C TYR A 10 6.34 14.03 20.21
N VAL A 11 5.47 13.05 19.92
CA VAL A 11 5.73 11.62 20.17
C VAL A 11 6.89 11.09 19.32
N ASP A 12 7.00 11.58 18.09
CA ASP A 12 8.05 11.21 17.13
C ASP A 12 9.37 11.97 17.32
N ASP A 13 9.44 12.87 18.31
CA ASP A 13 10.62 13.69 18.64
C ASP A 13 11.02 14.70 17.54
N GLU A 14 10.06 15.07 16.68
CA GLU A 14 10.27 15.95 15.51
C GLU A 14 10.11 17.44 15.80
N LEU A 15 9.68 17.80 17.02
CA LEU A 15 9.52 19.21 17.43
C LEU A 15 10.85 19.83 17.88
N ASP A 16 11.08 21.08 17.50
CA ASP A 16 12.12 21.91 18.09
C ASP A 16 11.85 22.22 19.57
N ALA A 17 12.86 22.71 20.28
CA ALA A 17 12.79 22.93 21.72
C ALA A 17 11.71 23.93 22.16
N THR A 18 11.40 24.94 21.34
CA THR A 18 10.41 25.98 21.70
C THR A 18 9.02 25.41 21.59
N THR A 19 8.68 24.84 20.44
CA THR A 19 7.36 24.22 20.21
C THR A 19 7.12 23.03 21.13
N ARG A 20 8.19 22.29 21.47
CA ARG A 20 8.11 21.22 22.48
C ARG A 20 7.65 21.74 23.85
N ALA A 21 8.24 22.82 24.34
CA ALA A 21 7.87 23.41 25.62
C ALA A 21 6.41 23.91 25.63
N GLU A 22 5.94 24.46 24.50
CA GLU A 22 4.54 24.87 24.34
C GLU A 22 3.57 23.68 24.41
N VAL A 23 3.90 22.56 23.75
CA VAL A 23 3.10 21.33 23.81
C VAL A 23 3.09 20.76 25.22
N GLU A 24 4.24 20.75 25.91
CA GLU A 24 4.33 20.27 27.29
C GLU A 24 3.50 21.10 28.26
N ALA A 25 3.50 22.43 28.13
CA ALA A 25 2.62 23.30 28.91
C ALA A 25 1.14 22.98 28.66
N ARG A 26 0.76 22.74 27.39
CA ARG A 26 -0.61 22.37 27.02
C ARG A 26 -1.05 21.02 27.60
N VAL A 27 -0.16 20.03 27.54
CA VAL A 27 -0.38 18.71 28.13
C VAL A 27 -0.54 18.82 29.65
N ALA A 28 0.23 19.69 30.32
CA ALA A 28 0.06 19.92 31.75
C ALA A 28 -1.34 20.46 32.09
N GLU A 29 -1.88 21.36 31.27
CA GLU A 29 -3.19 21.99 31.47
C GLU A 29 -4.39 21.10 31.09
N SER A 30 -4.20 20.07 30.26
CA SER A 30 -5.30 19.23 29.74
C SER A 30 -5.21 17.77 30.20
N ASP A 31 -6.22 17.31 30.94
CA ASP A 31 -6.38 15.90 31.30
C ASP A 31 -6.53 15.00 30.07
N GLU A 32 -7.27 15.45 29.06
CA GLU A 32 -7.53 14.71 27.83
C GLU A 32 -6.24 14.45 27.04
N LEU A 33 -5.40 15.47 26.87
CA LEU A 33 -4.11 15.33 26.17
C LEU A 33 -3.16 14.39 26.92
N ARG A 34 -3.21 14.38 28.26
CA ARG A 34 -2.42 13.44 29.07
C ARG A 34 -2.85 12.00 28.84
N VAL A 35 -4.16 11.72 28.84
CA VAL A 35 -4.67 10.37 28.55
C VAL A 35 -4.22 9.89 27.17
N VAL A 36 -4.40 10.72 26.14
CA VAL A 36 -3.98 10.36 24.78
C VAL A 36 -2.47 10.11 24.70
N LEU A 37 -1.66 10.97 25.31
CA LEU A 37 -0.20 10.82 25.31
C LEU A 37 0.25 9.55 26.04
N ASP A 38 -0.38 9.22 27.15
CA ASP A 38 -0.09 8.00 27.92
C ASP A 38 -0.48 6.74 27.15
N ASP A 39 -1.64 6.73 26.47
CA ASP A 39 -2.08 5.63 25.62
C ASP A 39 -1.10 5.36 24.47
N VAL A 40 -0.67 6.43 23.77
CA VAL A 40 0.31 6.32 22.68
C VAL A 40 1.66 5.81 23.20
N ARG A 41 2.12 6.32 24.35
CA ARG A 41 3.37 5.86 24.99
C ARG A 41 3.29 4.39 25.40
N ALA A 42 2.16 3.95 25.94
CA ALA A 42 1.93 2.56 26.31
C ALA A 42 1.98 1.64 25.09
N MET A 43 1.29 1.98 24.00
CA MET A 43 1.33 1.22 22.74
C MET A 43 2.76 1.11 22.19
N ARG A 44 3.49 2.23 22.16
CA ARG A 44 4.89 2.26 21.68
C ARG A 44 5.81 1.41 22.55
N SER A 45 5.58 1.39 23.86
CA SER A 45 6.32 0.53 24.79
C SER A 45 6.08 -0.96 24.49
N VAL A 46 4.85 -1.35 24.18
CA VAL A 46 4.52 -2.74 23.78
C VAL A 46 5.25 -3.12 22.50
N VAL A 47 5.19 -2.29 21.46
CA VAL A 47 5.85 -2.56 20.17
C VAL A 47 7.36 -2.66 20.32
N ARG A 48 7.96 -1.76 21.12
CA ARG A 48 9.41 -1.79 21.39
C ARG A 48 9.85 -2.90 22.33
N GLY A 49 8.93 -3.43 23.12
CA GLY A 49 9.14 -4.58 23.98
C GLY A 49 9.06 -5.91 23.25
N LEU A 50 8.77 -5.90 21.94
CA LEU A 50 8.81 -7.12 21.14
C LEU A 50 10.24 -7.69 21.08
N PRO A 51 10.40 -9.02 21.14
CA PRO A 51 11.72 -9.63 21.07
C PRO A 51 12.35 -9.39 19.70
N ASP A 52 13.65 -9.13 19.69
CA ASP A 52 14.42 -9.08 18.46
C ASP A 52 14.43 -10.45 17.78
N VAL A 53 13.96 -10.48 16.53
CA VAL A 53 13.96 -11.71 15.72
C VAL A 53 15.19 -11.71 14.82
N THR A 54 16.07 -12.68 15.02
CA THR A 54 17.21 -12.88 14.12
C THR A 54 16.75 -13.58 12.85
N ALA A 55 17.17 -13.06 11.70
CA ALA A 55 16.89 -13.69 10.42
C ALA A 55 17.50 -15.10 10.35
N PRO A 56 16.79 -16.11 9.79
CA PRO A 56 17.36 -17.43 9.57
C PRO A 56 18.63 -17.37 8.70
N ALA A 57 19.53 -18.34 8.87
CA ALA A 57 20.72 -18.44 8.03
C ALA A 57 20.37 -18.48 6.52
N GLY A 58 21.16 -17.77 5.71
CA GLY A 58 20.94 -17.71 4.26
C GLY A 58 19.77 -16.80 3.83
N PHE A 59 19.09 -16.11 4.75
CA PHE A 59 17.91 -15.30 4.44
C PHE A 59 18.24 -14.15 3.47
N TRP A 60 19.29 -13.39 3.76
CA TRP A 60 19.71 -12.26 2.93
C TRP A 60 20.23 -12.73 1.57
N GLU A 61 20.96 -13.85 1.53
CA GLU A 61 21.47 -14.45 0.31
C GLU A 61 20.34 -14.90 -0.61
N ARG A 62 19.29 -15.52 -0.06
CA ARG A 62 18.09 -15.90 -0.84
C ARG A 62 17.31 -14.69 -1.34
N MET A 63 17.17 -13.64 -0.53
CA MET A 63 16.49 -12.41 -0.93
C MET A 63 17.22 -11.71 -2.07
N LEU A 64 18.54 -11.52 -1.92
CA LEU A 64 19.38 -10.86 -2.93
C LEU A 64 19.49 -11.69 -4.22
N ALA A 65 19.47 -13.02 -4.13
CA ALA A 65 19.44 -13.89 -5.31
C ALA A 65 18.09 -13.84 -6.05
N ALA A 66 16.97 -13.68 -5.33
CA ALA A 66 15.64 -13.55 -5.94
C ALA A 66 15.48 -12.22 -6.70
N ASP A 67 15.98 -11.11 -6.14
CA ASP A 67 15.94 -9.80 -6.83
C ASP A 67 16.79 -9.77 -8.11
N ALA A 68 17.82 -10.60 -8.21
CA ALA A 68 18.67 -10.69 -9.39
C ALA A 68 18.02 -11.46 -10.56
N ASP A 69 17.18 -12.45 -10.27
CA ASP A 69 16.50 -13.28 -11.29
C ASP A 69 15.07 -12.82 -11.60
N GLU A 70 14.41 -12.08 -10.70
CA GLU A 70 13.00 -11.70 -10.80
C GLU A 70 12.78 -10.19 -11.03
N VAL A 71 13.62 -9.53 -11.84
CA VAL A 71 13.21 -8.27 -12.45
C VAL A 71 12.26 -8.58 -13.60
N VAL A 72 11.01 -8.92 -13.29
CA VAL A 72 9.96 -9.06 -14.30
C VAL A 72 9.72 -7.67 -14.89
N SER A 73 10.31 -7.44 -16.06
CA SER A 73 10.02 -6.27 -16.88
C SER A 73 8.51 -6.19 -17.09
N LEU A 74 7.87 -5.20 -16.44
CA LEU A 74 6.44 -4.93 -16.57
C LEU A 74 6.06 -4.68 -18.04
N ALA A 75 7.02 -4.23 -18.86
CA ALA A 75 6.86 -4.06 -20.29
C ALA A 75 6.80 -5.40 -21.04
N ASP A 76 7.60 -6.38 -20.64
CA ASP A 76 7.61 -7.73 -21.24
C ASP A 76 6.38 -8.53 -20.85
N GLU A 77 5.92 -8.39 -19.60
CA GLU A 77 4.67 -9.01 -19.15
C GLU A 77 3.44 -8.40 -19.86
N ARG A 78 3.41 -7.08 -20.08
CA ARG A 78 2.39 -6.41 -20.91
C ARG A 78 2.43 -6.84 -22.38
N ARG A 79 3.62 -7.11 -22.95
CA ARG A 79 3.76 -7.64 -24.32
C ARG A 79 3.30 -9.09 -24.43
N ARG A 80 3.57 -9.93 -23.42
CA ARG A 80 3.11 -11.33 -23.37
C ARG A 80 1.60 -11.43 -23.24
N ARG A 81 0.97 -10.50 -22.53
CA ARG A 81 -0.49 -10.42 -22.36
C ARG A 81 -1.24 -9.77 -23.53
N ARG A 82 -0.55 -9.19 -24.52
CA ARG A 82 -1.24 -8.69 -25.72
C ARG A 82 -1.68 -9.89 -26.56
N PRO A 83 -2.99 -10.18 -26.69
CA PRO A 83 -3.43 -11.18 -27.64
C PRO A 83 -3.00 -10.72 -29.03
N ARG A 84 -2.21 -11.55 -29.73
CA ARG A 84 -1.90 -11.35 -31.15
C ARG A 84 -3.14 -11.68 -31.97
N THR A 85 -4.21 -10.91 -31.77
CA THR A 85 -5.39 -10.98 -32.64
C THR A 85 -5.01 -10.26 -33.93
N ARG A 86 -4.25 -10.95 -34.77
CA ARG A 86 -4.19 -10.64 -36.19
C ARG A 86 -5.58 -10.97 -36.73
N TRP A 87 -6.41 -9.95 -36.84
CA TRP A 87 -7.68 -10.07 -37.53
C TRP A 87 -7.39 -10.30 -39.01
N SER A 88 -7.28 -11.56 -39.39
CA SER A 88 -7.44 -11.99 -40.76
C SER A 88 -8.94 -11.94 -41.05
N PHE A 89 -9.39 -10.85 -41.68
CA PHE A 89 -10.68 -10.83 -42.34
C PHE A 89 -10.63 -11.82 -43.51
N ALA A 90 -11.30 -12.96 -43.36
CA ALA A 90 -11.67 -13.82 -44.48
C ALA A 90 -12.94 -14.59 -44.12
N GLY A 91 -14.05 -14.09 -44.66
CA GLY A 91 -15.21 -14.84 -45.17
C GLY A 91 -15.72 -16.07 -44.41
N ALA A 92 -16.99 -15.95 -44.02
CA ALA A 92 -18.04 -16.96 -44.12
C ALA A 92 -18.14 -18.07 -43.03
N ALA A 93 -19.26 -17.94 -42.32
CA ALA A 93 -20.27 -18.99 -42.09
C ALA A 93 -19.99 -20.14 -41.11
N ALA A 94 -20.78 -20.08 -40.04
CA ALA A 94 -21.51 -21.19 -39.39
C ALA A 94 -20.72 -22.31 -38.66
N ALA A 95 -21.10 -22.43 -37.38
CA ALA A 95 -21.15 -23.65 -36.57
C ALA A 95 -19.83 -24.35 -36.22
N ALA A 96 -19.35 -24.14 -34.99
CA ALA A 96 -19.05 -25.23 -34.05
C ALA A 96 -18.79 -24.66 -32.65
N ALA A 97 -19.66 -25.05 -31.73
CA ALA A 97 -19.48 -24.86 -30.31
C ALA A 97 -18.54 -25.95 -29.75
N ILE A 98 -17.91 -25.65 -28.60
CA ILE A 98 -17.27 -26.58 -27.66
C ILE A 98 -15.97 -27.22 -28.18
N ILE A 99 -14.82 -26.71 -27.73
CA ILE A 99 -13.64 -27.45 -27.21
C ILE A 99 -12.56 -26.38 -26.96
N GLY A 100 -12.33 -26.05 -25.70
CA GLY A 100 -11.30 -25.08 -25.31
C GLY A 100 -11.26 -24.72 -23.82
N VAL A 101 -11.86 -25.53 -22.94
CA VAL A 101 -11.83 -25.30 -21.48
C VAL A 101 -10.71 -26.09 -20.78
N ALA A 102 -10.00 -26.97 -21.50
CA ALA A 102 -9.11 -27.95 -20.87
C ALA A 102 -7.69 -27.46 -20.52
N ALA A 103 -7.34 -26.20 -20.82
CA ALA A 103 -5.96 -25.71 -20.63
C ALA A 103 -5.87 -24.38 -19.86
N ILE A 104 -6.87 -24.08 -19.03
CA ILE A 104 -6.74 -23.01 -18.03
C ILE A 104 -6.24 -23.66 -16.74
N PRO A 105 -5.02 -23.35 -16.26
CA PRO A 105 -4.58 -23.81 -14.95
C PRO A 105 -5.56 -23.27 -13.92
N GLN A 106 -6.26 -24.18 -13.24
CA GLN A 106 -7.15 -23.85 -12.12
C GLN A 106 -6.26 -23.26 -11.01
N GLN A 107 -6.27 -21.94 -10.85
CA GLN A 107 -5.64 -21.30 -9.71
C GLN A 107 -6.47 -21.67 -8.48
N GLU A 108 -5.88 -22.43 -7.55
CA GLU A 108 -6.56 -22.72 -6.29
C GLU A 108 -6.95 -21.40 -5.60
N PRO A 109 -8.23 -21.26 -5.19
CA PRO A 109 -8.69 -20.03 -4.57
C PRO A 109 -8.05 -19.87 -3.20
N VAL A 110 -7.03 -19.01 -3.13
CA VAL A 110 -6.42 -18.57 -1.87
C VAL A 110 -7.49 -17.76 -1.11
N GLN A 111 -7.89 -18.26 0.06
CA GLN A 111 -8.67 -17.46 1.00
C GLN A 111 -7.72 -16.60 1.84
N PRO A 112 -8.05 -15.32 2.11
CA PRO A 112 -9.31 -14.66 1.81
C PRO A 112 -9.28 -13.93 0.47
N ARG A 113 -10.48 -13.74 -0.10
CA ARG A 113 -10.70 -12.97 -1.32
C ARG A 113 -10.21 -11.54 -1.07
N LEU A 114 -9.12 -11.15 -1.71
CA LEU A 114 -8.53 -9.81 -1.57
C LEU A 114 -9.57 -8.70 -1.79
N ALA A 115 -10.55 -8.92 -2.68
CA ALA A 115 -11.67 -8.01 -2.92
C ALA A 115 -12.43 -7.60 -1.65
N THR A 116 -12.65 -8.52 -0.70
CA THR A 116 -13.34 -8.20 0.56
C THR A 116 -12.48 -7.37 1.52
N LEU A 117 -11.15 -7.56 1.52
CA LEU A 117 -10.23 -6.75 2.31
C LEU A 117 -10.07 -5.35 1.71
N THR A 118 -9.94 -5.26 0.39
CA THR A 118 -9.83 -3.97 -0.31
C THR A 118 -11.11 -3.15 -0.14
N GLN A 119 -12.28 -3.79 -0.20
CA GLN A 119 -13.56 -3.10 -0.03
C GLN A 119 -13.78 -2.61 1.40
N SER A 120 -13.41 -3.41 2.41
CA SER A 120 -13.44 -2.95 3.81
C SER A 120 -12.47 -1.79 4.06
N HIS A 121 -11.36 -1.72 3.33
CA HIS A 121 -10.38 -0.65 3.47
C HIS A 121 -10.79 0.61 2.70
N SER A 122 -11.40 0.47 1.51
CA SER A 122 -11.91 1.61 0.72
C SER A 122 -13.08 2.32 1.40
N ASP A 123 -13.98 1.55 2.03
CA ASP A 123 -15.13 2.13 2.74
C ASP A 123 -14.67 2.89 3.99
N ARG A 124 -13.57 2.46 4.64
CA ARG A 124 -12.96 3.15 5.78
C ARG A 124 -12.16 4.39 5.35
N ALA A 125 -11.40 4.31 4.26
CA ALA A 125 -10.60 5.43 3.74
C ALA A 125 -11.46 6.54 3.10
N SER A 126 -12.63 6.18 2.52
CA SER A 126 -13.57 7.18 1.99
C SER A 126 -14.17 8.08 3.07
N LEU A 127 -14.24 7.60 4.32
CA LEU A 127 -14.73 8.41 5.43
C LEU A 127 -13.67 9.39 5.96
N ASP A 128 -12.39 9.14 5.66
CA ASP A 128 -11.25 9.84 6.27
C ASP A 128 -10.59 10.87 5.34
N ASN A 129 -11.14 11.09 4.13
CA ASN A 129 -10.70 12.10 3.14
C ASN A 129 -9.17 12.22 2.99
N ASP A 130 -8.49 11.08 2.85
CA ASP A 130 -7.04 11.01 2.80
C ASP A 130 -6.50 11.61 1.47
N VAL A 131 -5.73 12.69 1.61
CA VAL A 131 -5.21 13.54 0.54
C VAL A 131 -4.25 12.78 -0.38
N VAL A 132 -3.62 11.72 0.12
CA VAL A 132 -2.57 10.98 -0.59
C VAL A 132 -3.12 10.23 -1.80
N ILE A 133 -4.38 9.79 -1.79
CA ILE A 133 -5.00 9.06 -2.92
C ILE A 133 -5.44 10.01 -4.05
N ASN A 134 -5.80 11.26 -3.75
CA ASN A 134 -6.17 12.23 -4.78
C ASN A 134 -4.98 12.65 -5.66
N LEU A 135 -3.74 12.41 -5.24
CA LEU A 135 -2.55 12.65 -6.08
C LEU A 135 -2.35 11.59 -7.18
N ALA A 136 -2.87 10.37 -7.02
CA ALA A 136 -2.70 9.32 -8.03
C ALA A 136 -3.50 9.58 -9.32
N GLY A 137 -4.45 10.52 -9.30
CA GLY A 137 -5.30 10.89 -10.44
C GLY A 137 -4.86 12.13 -11.23
N VAL A 138 -3.86 12.89 -10.77
CA VAL A 138 -3.40 14.08 -11.50
C VAL A 138 -2.45 13.66 -12.62
N VAL A 139 -3.02 13.39 -13.78
CA VAL A 139 -2.29 13.39 -15.06
C VAL A 139 -1.76 14.80 -15.29
N VAL A 140 -0.45 15.00 -15.12
CA VAL A 140 0.22 16.22 -15.54
C VAL A 140 0.26 16.22 -17.07
N SER A 141 -0.70 16.88 -17.70
CA SER A 141 -0.62 17.24 -19.12
C SER A 141 0.51 18.27 -19.28
N GLN A 142 1.68 17.82 -19.72
CA GLN A 142 2.69 18.73 -20.25
C GLN A 142 2.30 19.07 -21.69
N ASP A 143 1.61 20.19 -21.87
CA ASP A 143 1.50 20.83 -23.18
C ASP A 143 2.86 21.44 -23.54
N LEU A 144 3.57 20.77 -24.43
CA LEU A 144 4.66 21.36 -25.21
C LEU A 144 4.02 22.28 -26.26
N ALA A 145 4.20 23.59 -26.11
CA ALA A 145 3.92 24.56 -27.17
C ALA A 145 5.02 24.49 -28.26
N PRO A 146 4.68 24.80 -29.54
CA PRO A 146 5.56 24.60 -30.70
C PRO A 146 6.76 25.54 -30.75
#